data_AF-A0A444Y3F7-F1
#
_entry.id   AF-A0A444Y3F7-F1
#
_cell.length_a   1.000
_cell.length_b   1.000
_cell.length_c   1.000
_cell.angle_alpha   90.00
_cell.angle_beta   90.00
_cell.angle_gamma   90.00
#
_symmetry.space_group_name_H-M   'P 1'
#
loop_
_entity.id
_entity.type
_entity.pdbx_description
1 polymer ?
#
loop_
_entity_poly.entity_id
_entity_poly.type
_entity_poly.pdbx_seq_one_letter_code
_entity_poly.pdbx_strand_id
1 'polypeptide(L)'
;MILIDDEILFTLQKLDLVNGVLFTGGWAKDGQYFETVRRIFKKVLERNDGGEHFPLYAICLGFELITMIVSGDNNILEEFSASDQASALHFVENADIEGSLFQSFPPDLLKKLSTDCIVMQNHHFGISPEKLLNNKKLSSFFDVLTTCKDEDDKVYVSTMQSRNYPVTAFQWHPEKNAFEWGSANIPHTEDAIRVTHSTASFLVSEARKSSKRPDAQEVRDNLIYNYSPTYVGKAGKGYDEVYLFR
;
A
#
# COMPACT_ATOMS: atom_id res chain seq x y z
N MET A 1 15.68 -5.08 4.02
CA MET A 1 15.10 -3.74 3.81
C MET A 1 15.73 -3.13 2.57
N ILE A 2 14.92 -2.55 1.67
CA ILE A 2 15.39 -1.93 0.44
C ILE A 2 15.48 -0.42 0.69
N LEU A 3 16.70 0.09 0.79
CA LEU A 3 16.96 1.51 0.96
C LEU A 3 17.13 2.15 -0.42
N ILE A 4 16.61 3.37 -0.56
CA ILE A 4 16.89 4.21 -1.72
C ILE A 4 18.28 4.78 -1.49
N ASP A 5 19.19 4.40 -2.38
CA ASP A 5 20.59 4.81 -2.38
C ASP A 5 20.88 5.52 -3.71
N ASP A 6 22.00 6.23 -3.78
CA ASP A 6 22.48 6.84 -5.02
C ASP A 6 22.80 5.78 -6.07
N GLU A 7 23.17 4.57 -5.63
CA GLU A 7 23.46 3.44 -6.51
C GLU A 7 22.26 2.49 -6.68
N ILE A 8 21.37 2.88 -7.60
CA ILE A 8 20.13 2.14 -7.94
C ILE A 8 20.33 0.65 -8.27
N LEU A 9 21.50 0.26 -8.77
CA LEU A 9 21.84 -1.14 -9.05
C LEU A 9 21.84 -1.98 -7.76
N PHE A 10 22.39 -1.44 -6.67
CA PHE A 10 22.42 -2.10 -5.38
C PHE A 10 21.00 -2.23 -4.80
N THR A 11 20.18 -1.20 -4.93
CA THR A 11 18.76 -1.24 -4.54
C THR A 11 18.01 -2.36 -5.25
N LEU A 12 18.25 -2.57 -6.55
CA LEU A 12 17.59 -3.62 -7.32
C LEU A 12 18.10 -5.03 -6.97
N GLN A 13 19.39 -5.19 -6.64
CA GLN A 13 19.93 -6.48 -6.17
C GLN A 13 19.26 -6.97 -4.89
N LYS A 14 18.86 -6.05 -3.99
CA LYS A 14 18.14 -6.41 -2.76
C LYS A 14 16.77 -7.07 -3.02
N LEU A 15 16.21 -6.96 -4.22
CA LEU A 15 14.99 -7.69 -4.59
C LEU A 15 15.22 -9.21 -4.63
N ASP A 16 16.47 -9.66 -4.78
CA ASP A 16 16.83 -11.08 -4.72
C ASP A 16 16.88 -11.63 -3.29
N LEU A 17 16.83 -10.76 -2.28
CA LEU A 17 16.85 -11.13 -0.86
C LEU A 17 15.47 -11.16 -0.21
N VAL A 18 14.40 -10.80 -0.93
CA VAL A 18 13.05 -10.64 -0.36
C VAL A 18 12.01 -11.42 -1.17
N ASN A 19 10.86 -11.70 -0.54
CA ASN A 19 9.75 -12.44 -1.15
C ASN A 19 8.61 -11.55 -1.64
N GLY A 20 8.78 -10.23 -1.62
CA GLY A 20 7.80 -9.24 -2.04
C GLY A 20 8.25 -7.84 -1.66
N VAL A 21 7.47 -6.83 -2.06
CA VAL A 21 7.78 -5.40 -1.82
C VAL A 21 6.57 -4.69 -1.25
N LEU A 22 6.81 -3.77 -0.31
CA LEU A 22 5.82 -2.84 0.22
C LEU A 22 6.26 -1.41 -0.11
N PHE A 23 5.44 -0.67 -0.85
CA PHE A 23 5.53 0.77 -0.99
C PHE A 23 4.66 1.43 0.08
N THR A 24 5.30 2.23 0.92
CA THR A 24 4.66 2.85 2.09
C THR A 24 3.99 4.18 1.73
N GLY A 25 3.22 4.72 2.68
CA GLY A 25 2.80 6.11 2.63
C GLY A 25 3.96 7.11 2.73
N GLY A 26 3.66 8.38 2.51
CA GLY A 26 4.66 9.46 2.49
C GLY A 26 4.19 10.66 1.68
N TRP A 27 5.13 11.52 1.29
CA TRP A 27 4.83 12.73 0.51
C TRP A 27 5.67 12.91 -0.76
N ALA A 28 6.79 12.19 -0.91
CA ALA A 28 7.74 12.38 -2.00
C ALA A 28 7.23 11.80 -3.33
N LYS A 29 6.54 12.63 -4.13
CA LYS A 29 5.95 12.27 -5.43
C LYS A 29 6.92 12.40 -6.62
N ASP A 30 8.11 12.96 -6.40
CA ASP A 30 9.10 13.24 -7.44
C ASP A 30 10.53 12.88 -6.98
N GLY A 31 11.50 13.20 -7.83
CA GLY A 31 12.92 12.98 -7.55
C GLY A 31 13.34 11.51 -7.47
N GLN A 32 14.36 11.25 -6.66
CA GLN A 32 15.02 9.94 -6.54
C GLN A 32 14.06 8.87 -5.99
N TYR A 33 13.15 9.24 -5.08
CA TYR A 33 12.17 8.32 -4.52
C TYR A 33 11.24 7.79 -5.61
N PHE A 34 10.61 8.68 -6.38
CA PHE A 34 9.73 8.31 -7.47
C PHE A 34 10.44 7.45 -8.51
N GLU A 35 11.65 7.83 -8.91
CA GLU A 35 12.43 7.08 -9.90
C GLU A 35 12.78 5.67 -9.42
N THR A 36 13.10 5.53 -8.13
CA THR A 36 13.41 4.24 -7.53
C THR A 36 12.17 3.35 -7.45
N VAL A 37 11.04 3.90 -6.99
CA VAL A 37 9.74 3.21 -6.98
C VAL A 37 9.37 2.74 -8.39
N ARG A 38 9.53 3.60 -9.41
CA ARG A 38 9.28 3.26 -10.82
C ARG A 38 10.12 2.09 -11.30
N ARG A 39 11.41 2.05 -10.95
CA ARG A 39 12.32 0.96 -11.34
C ARG A 39 12.01 -0.33 -10.58
N ILE A 40 11.73 -0.26 -9.28
CA ILE A 40 11.34 -1.43 -8.49
C ILE A 40 10.02 -2.00 -9.02
N PHE A 41 9.03 -1.16 -9.29
CA PHE A 41 7.74 -1.60 -9.86
C PHE A 41 7.94 -2.29 -11.20
N LYS A 42 8.75 -1.72 -12.10
CA LYS A 42 9.11 -2.37 -13.37
C LYS A 42 9.74 -3.75 -13.14
N LYS A 43 10.68 -3.88 -12.20
CA LYS A 43 11.29 -5.18 -11.86
C LYS A 43 10.30 -6.16 -11.27
N VAL A 44 9.35 -5.72 -10.46
CA VAL A 44 8.26 -6.58 -9.98
C VAL A 44 7.48 -7.17 -11.16
N LEU A 45 7.08 -6.35 -12.14
CA LEU A 45 6.36 -6.84 -13.32
C LEU A 45 7.22 -7.83 -14.12
N GLU A 46 8.47 -7.47 -14.43
CA GLU A 46 9.39 -8.34 -15.18
C GLU A 46 9.61 -9.72 -14.51
N ARG A 47 9.67 -9.79 -13.18
CA ARG A 47 9.79 -11.06 -12.45
C ARG A 47 8.54 -11.92 -12.57
N ASN A 48 7.37 -11.30 -12.46
CA ASN A 48 6.11 -12.01 -12.62
C ASN A 48 5.89 -12.48 -14.07
N ASP A 49 6.27 -11.66 -15.07
CA ASP A 49 6.29 -12.08 -16.48
C ASP A 49 7.25 -13.27 -16.72
N GLY A 50 8.34 -13.34 -15.94
CA GLY A 50 9.26 -14.47 -15.90
C GLY A 50 8.74 -15.72 -15.19
N GLY A 51 7.51 -15.70 -14.67
CA GLY A 51 6.88 -16.81 -13.97
C GLY A 51 7.19 -16.90 -12.46
N GLU A 52 7.85 -15.90 -11.87
CA GLU A 52 7.96 -15.81 -10.41
C GLU A 52 6.63 -15.33 -9.81
N HIS A 53 6.30 -15.76 -8.59
CA HIS A 53 5.28 -15.09 -7.79
C HIS A 53 5.96 -14.06 -6.88
N PHE A 54 5.90 -12.78 -7.27
CA PHE A 54 6.58 -11.69 -6.56
C PHE A 54 5.58 -10.56 -6.23
N PRO A 55 4.94 -10.61 -5.05
CA PRO A 55 3.88 -9.67 -4.70
C PRO A 55 4.39 -8.27 -4.39
N LEU A 56 3.55 -7.28 -4.72
CA LEU A 56 3.77 -5.89 -4.35
C LEU A 56 2.52 -5.28 -3.72
N TYR A 57 2.75 -4.55 -2.64
CA TYR A 57 1.72 -3.86 -1.90
C TYR A 57 2.00 -2.37 -1.88
N ALA A 58 0.99 -1.54 -2.13
CA ALA A 58 1.18 -0.11 -2.24
C ALA A 58 0.16 0.63 -1.35
N ILE A 59 0.66 1.35 -0.35
CA ILE A 59 -0.12 2.04 0.67
C ILE A 59 -0.06 3.55 0.44
N CYS A 60 -1.20 4.23 0.37
CA CYS A 60 -1.30 5.69 0.31
C CYS A 60 -0.39 6.28 -0.80
N LEU A 61 0.74 6.92 -0.48
CA LEU A 61 1.71 7.37 -1.50
C LEU A 61 2.11 6.24 -2.46
N GLY A 62 2.32 5.01 -1.98
CA GLY A 62 2.59 3.88 -2.85
C GLY A 62 1.49 3.67 -3.90
N PHE A 63 0.22 3.76 -3.49
CA PHE A 63 -0.94 3.68 -4.39
C PHE A 63 -0.91 4.82 -5.42
N GLU A 64 -0.65 6.06 -4.97
CA GLU A 64 -0.55 7.24 -5.82
C GLU A 64 0.55 7.07 -6.88
N LEU A 65 1.73 6.61 -6.48
CA LEU A 65 2.87 6.46 -7.37
C LEU A 65 2.65 5.36 -8.41
N ILE A 66 2.12 4.19 -8.04
CA ILE A 66 1.84 3.16 -9.04
C ILE A 66 0.73 3.60 -10.01
N THR A 67 -0.22 4.41 -9.55
CA THR A 67 -1.25 5.02 -10.41
C THR A 67 -0.61 5.94 -11.45
N MET A 68 0.33 6.81 -11.05
CA MET A 68 1.10 7.65 -11.96
C MET A 68 1.96 6.83 -12.93
N ILE A 69 2.63 5.78 -12.44
CA ILE A 69 3.52 4.94 -13.26
C ILE A 69 2.73 4.15 -14.32
N VAL A 70 1.62 3.51 -13.94
CA VAL A 70 0.80 2.71 -14.86
C VAL A 70 0.09 3.60 -15.88
N SER A 71 -0.43 4.75 -15.48
CA SER A 71 -1.05 5.71 -16.40
C SER A 71 -0.01 6.32 -17.37
N GLY A 72 1.23 6.46 -16.92
CA GLY A 72 2.26 7.25 -17.59
C GLY A 72 1.97 8.75 -17.58
N ASP A 73 1.17 9.21 -16.61
CA ASP A 73 0.75 10.60 -16.41
C ASP A 73 0.97 11.00 -14.95
N ASN A 74 1.90 11.92 -14.72
CA ASN A 74 2.23 12.43 -13.39
C ASN A 74 1.14 13.37 -12.83
N ASN A 75 0.18 13.81 -13.64
CA ASN A 75 -0.93 14.69 -13.25
C ASN A 75 -2.27 13.92 -13.16
N ILE A 76 -2.22 12.58 -13.13
CA ILE A 76 -3.41 11.74 -13.08
C ILE A 76 -4.18 11.86 -11.76
N LEU A 77 -3.52 12.27 -10.68
CA LEU A 77 -4.16 12.39 -9.36
C LEU A 77 -5.07 13.62 -9.28
N GLU A 78 -5.95 13.62 -8.29
CA GLU A 78 -6.89 14.69 -7.98
C GLU A 78 -6.83 14.98 -6.47
N GLU A 79 -7.21 16.19 -6.07
CA GLU A 79 -7.27 16.58 -4.65
C GLU A 79 -8.53 16.04 -3.97
N PHE A 80 -8.38 15.62 -2.71
CA PHE A 80 -9.45 15.12 -1.83
C PHE A 80 -9.22 15.58 -0.39
N SER A 81 -10.31 15.87 0.33
CA SER A 81 -10.31 16.28 1.74
C SER A 81 -10.34 15.06 2.67
N ALA A 82 -9.27 14.25 2.66
CA ALA A 82 -9.22 12.94 3.35
C ALA A 82 -7.99 12.79 4.28
N SER A 83 -7.55 13.90 4.86
CA SER A 83 -6.48 13.93 5.85
C SER A 83 -7.01 13.59 7.24
N ASP A 84 -6.33 12.73 7.99
CA ASP A 84 -6.66 12.40 9.38
C ASP A 84 -8.11 11.92 9.63
N GLN A 85 -8.65 11.06 8.75
CA GLN A 85 -10.06 10.69 8.73
C GLN A 85 -10.27 9.17 8.93
N ALA A 86 -11.03 8.79 9.96
CA ALA A 86 -11.56 7.43 10.06
C ALA A 86 -12.77 7.27 9.12
N SER A 87 -12.78 6.21 8.31
CA SER A 87 -13.80 6.00 7.27
C SER A 87 -14.23 4.54 7.18
N ALA A 88 -15.36 4.33 6.50
CA ALA A 88 -15.79 3.03 6.01
C ALA A 88 -15.35 2.85 4.53
N LEU A 89 -15.28 1.60 4.06
CA LEU A 89 -15.01 1.23 2.68
C LEU A 89 -16.29 0.84 1.95
N HIS A 90 -16.55 1.47 0.81
CA HIS A 90 -17.68 1.13 -0.05
C HIS A 90 -17.23 0.16 -1.14
N PHE A 91 -17.64 -1.11 -1.06
CA PHE A 91 -17.36 -2.08 -2.11
C PHE A 91 -18.05 -1.70 -3.40
N VAL A 92 -17.33 -1.81 -4.51
CA VAL A 92 -17.91 -1.62 -5.85
C VAL A 92 -18.85 -2.78 -6.13
N GLU A 93 -20.00 -2.48 -6.75
CA GLU A 93 -20.98 -3.48 -7.12
C GLU A 93 -20.34 -4.53 -8.05
N ASN A 94 -20.53 -5.81 -7.73
CA ASN A 94 -19.94 -6.95 -8.45
C ASN A 94 -18.40 -7.00 -8.44
N ALA A 95 -17.72 -6.28 -7.53
CA ALA A 95 -16.29 -6.47 -7.34
C ALA A 95 -15.99 -7.92 -6.92
N ASP A 96 -15.10 -8.57 -7.67
CA ASP A 96 -14.62 -9.89 -7.31
C ASP A 96 -13.59 -9.77 -6.17
N ILE A 97 -14.00 -10.19 -4.99
CA ILE A 97 -13.14 -10.19 -3.79
C ILE A 97 -12.40 -11.52 -3.62
N GLU A 98 -12.67 -12.54 -4.44
CA GLU A 98 -11.94 -13.80 -4.41
C GLU A 98 -10.48 -13.56 -4.89
N GLY A 99 -9.50 -14.12 -4.18
CA GLY A 99 -8.08 -13.87 -4.45
C GLY A 99 -7.59 -12.47 -4.07
N SER A 100 -8.49 -11.57 -3.65
CA SER A 100 -8.14 -10.22 -3.22
C SER A 100 -7.73 -10.16 -1.76
N LEU A 101 -7.24 -8.99 -1.33
CA LEU A 101 -7.02 -8.62 0.07
C LEU A 101 -8.20 -9.02 0.97
N PHE A 102 -9.42 -8.82 0.50
CA PHE A 102 -10.63 -9.01 1.29
C PHE A 102 -10.97 -10.49 1.53
N GLN A 103 -10.32 -11.43 0.82
CA GLN A 103 -10.48 -12.86 1.08
C GLN A 103 -9.97 -13.26 2.48
N SER A 104 -9.01 -12.53 3.06
CA SER A 104 -8.49 -12.81 4.41
C SER A 104 -9.40 -12.30 5.53
N PHE A 105 -10.43 -11.53 5.20
CA PHE A 105 -11.27 -10.87 6.18
C PHE A 105 -12.44 -11.78 6.58
N PRO A 106 -12.69 -11.98 7.88
CA PRO A 106 -13.88 -12.67 8.35
C PRO A 106 -15.18 -12.02 7.84
N PRO A 107 -16.24 -12.79 7.53
CA PRO A 107 -17.48 -12.23 6.97
C PRO A 107 -18.13 -11.14 7.83
N ASP A 108 -18.04 -11.23 9.15
CA ASP A 108 -18.54 -10.21 10.07
C ASP A 108 -17.74 -8.90 9.96
N LEU A 109 -16.41 -9.00 9.80
CA LEU A 109 -15.53 -7.85 9.62
C LEU A 109 -15.71 -7.20 8.25
N LEU A 110 -15.90 -8.01 7.19
CA LEU A 110 -16.23 -7.50 5.85
C LEU A 110 -17.49 -6.64 5.87
N LYS A 111 -18.52 -7.06 6.61
CA LYS A 111 -19.74 -6.26 6.77
C LYS A 111 -19.46 -4.93 7.48
N LYS A 112 -18.67 -4.98 8.57
CA LYS A 112 -18.31 -3.79 9.34
C LYS A 112 -17.43 -2.81 8.57
N LEU A 113 -16.56 -3.30 7.67
CA LEU A 113 -15.78 -2.42 6.79
C LEU A 113 -16.67 -1.45 5.99
N SER A 114 -17.90 -1.85 5.66
CA SER A 114 -18.84 -1.00 4.90
C SER A 114 -19.76 -0.13 5.73
N THR A 115 -19.83 -0.34 7.05
CA THR A 115 -20.76 0.40 7.92
C THR A 115 -20.04 1.24 8.97
N ASP A 116 -18.87 0.79 9.43
CA ASP A 116 -18.18 1.34 10.58
C ASP A 116 -16.92 2.08 10.11
N CYS A 117 -16.59 3.18 10.76
CA CYS A 117 -15.37 3.95 10.48
C CYS A 117 -14.14 3.28 11.11
N ILE A 118 -13.68 2.17 10.52
CA ILE A 118 -12.60 1.31 11.05
C ILE A 118 -11.35 1.26 10.15
N VAL A 119 -11.28 2.08 9.10
CA VAL A 119 -10.07 2.29 8.30
C VAL A 119 -9.57 3.73 8.42
N MET A 120 -8.25 3.92 8.43
CA MET A 120 -7.63 5.23 8.54
C MET A 120 -7.27 5.80 7.16
N GLN A 121 -7.80 6.97 6.81
CA GLN A 121 -7.39 7.77 5.65
C GLN A 121 -6.46 8.89 6.10
N ASN A 122 -5.41 9.14 5.32
CA ASN A 122 -4.52 10.27 5.59
C ASN A 122 -3.80 10.73 4.31
N HIS A 123 -4.57 11.29 3.38
CA HIS A 123 -4.06 11.73 2.08
C HIS A 123 -4.75 13.00 1.60
N HIS A 124 -4.08 13.73 0.72
CA HIS A 124 -4.63 14.91 0.03
C HIS A 124 -4.85 14.63 -1.46
N PHE A 125 -4.35 13.51 -1.96
CA PHE A 125 -4.38 13.14 -3.37
C PHE A 125 -4.85 11.71 -3.53
N GLY A 126 -5.63 11.48 -4.56
CA GLY A 126 -6.12 10.16 -4.94
C GLY A 126 -6.54 10.16 -6.40
N ILE A 127 -7.42 9.24 -6.77
CA ILE A 127 -7.99 9.17 -8.11
C ILE A 127 -9.48 8.85 -8.03
N SER A 128 -10.31 9.58 -8.77
CA SER A 128 -11.73 9.26 -8.88
C SER A 128 -11.93 7.97 -9.69
N PRO A 129 -13.02 7.20 -9.44
CA PRO A 129 -13.37 6.05 -10.27
C PRO A 129 -13.50 6.42 -11.76
N GLU A 130 -14.08 7.58 -12.06
CA GLU A 130 -14.22 8.07 -13.43
C GLU A 130 -12.87 8.25 -14.12
N LYS A 131 -11.93 8.95 -13.49
CA LYS A 131 -10.60 9.22 -14.07
C LYS A 131 -9.77 7.95 -14.24
N LEU A 132 -9.89 7.00 -13.30
CA LEU A 132 -9.25 5.68 -13.41
C LEU A 132 -9.83 4.89 -14.59
N LEU A 133 -11.15 4.77 -14.69
CA LEU A 133 -11.83 3.98 -15.71
C LEU A 133 -11.63 4.55 -17.13
N ASN A 134 -11.62 5.87 -17.26
CA ASN A 134 -11.38 6.57 -18.53
C ASN A 134 -9.93 6.46 -19.02
N ASN A 135 -8.97 6.15 -18.14
CA ASN A 135 -7.60 5.89 -18.53
C ASN A 135 -7.41 4.41 -18.90
N LYS A 136 -7.29 4.12 -20.21
CA LYS A 136 -7.17 2.75 -20.73
C LYS A 136 -6.06 1.92 -20.10
N LYS A 137 -4.92 2.53 -19.72
CA LYS A 137 -3.82 1.77 -19.10
C LYS A 137 -4.18 1.36 -17.67
N LEU A 138 -4.78 2.27 -16.90
CA LEU A 138 -5.23 1.97 -15.54
C LEU A 138 -6.37 0.96 -15.54
N SER A 139 -7.42 1.16 -16.34
CA SER A 139 -8.57 0.25 -16.38
C SER A 139 -8.22 -1.14 -16.92
N SER A 140 -7.23 -1.24 -17.81
CA SER A 140 -6.70 -2.54 -18.27
C SER A 140 -5.75 -3.21 -17.27
N PHE A 141 -5.19 -2.46 -16.32
CA PHE A 141 -4.24 -3.00 -15.35
C PHE A 141 -4.90 -3.36 -14.02
N PHE A 142 -5.88 -2.56 -13.57
CA PHE A 142 -6.50 -2.66 -12.26
C PHE A 142 -8.00 -3.00 -12.31
N ASP A 143 -8.43 -3.77 -11.33
CA ASP A 143 -9.81 -3.86 -10.85
C ASP A 143 -9.98 -3.00 -9.61
N VAL A 144 -11.03 -2.17 -9.59
CA VAL A 144 -11.39 -1.37 -8.42
C VAL A 144 -12.26 -2.22 -7.51
N LEU A 145 -11.83 -2.39 -6.25
CA LEU A 145 -12.54 -3.19 -5.26
C LEU A 145 -13.41 -2.34 -4.34
N THR A 146 -12.85 -1.23 -3.86
CA THR A 146 -13.55 -0.32 -2.95
C THR A 146 -13.32 1.14 -3.32
N THR A 147 -14.29 1.97 -2.97
CA THR A 147 -14.19 3.43 -2.95
C THR A 147 -14.33 3.95 -1.52
N CYS A 148 -14.03 5.22 -1.33
CA CYS A 148 -14.30 5.97 -0.11
C CYS A 148 -14.76 7.37 -0.51
N LYS A 149 -15.38 8.07 0.44
CA LYS A 149 -15.70 9.49 0.33
C LYS A 149 -14.76 10.30 1.20
N ASP A 150 -14.39 11.47 0.73
CA ASP A 150 -13.69 12.47 1.53
C ASP A 150 -14.69 13.28 2.39
N GLU A 151 -14.21 14.26 3.15
CA GLU A 151 -15.05 15.12 3.99
C GLU A 151 -16.07 15.96 3.21
N ASP A 152 -15.85 16.16 1.91
CA ASP A 152 -16.72 16.92 1.00
C ASP A 152 -17.63 16.00 0.15
N ASP A 153 -17.81 14.74 0.57
CA ASP A 153 -18.59 13.69 -0.12
C ASP A 153 -18.04 13.28 -1.50
N LYS A 154 -16.82 13.72 -1.86
CA LYS A 154 -16.19 13.38 -3.14
C LYS A 154 -15.65 11.95 -3.12
N VAL A 155 -16.00 11.18 -4.15
CA VAL A 155 -15.66 9.74 -4.22
C VAL A 155 -14.29 9.52 -4.85
N TYR A 156 -13.46 8.72 -4.20
CA TYR A 156 -12.18 8.24 -4.73
C TYR A 156 -12.03 6.72 -4.62
N VAL A 157 -11.15 6.15 -5.43
CA VAL A 157 -10.75 4.75 -5.35
C VAL A 157 -9.93 4.53 -4.08
N SER A 158 -10.37 3.61 -3.22
CA SER A 158 -9.70 3.33 -1.94
C SER A 158 -8.93 2.02 -1.96
N THR A 159 -9.37 1.02 -2.74
CA THR A 159 -8.64 -0.24 -2.93
C THR A 159 -8.76 -0.72 -4.38
N MET A 160 -7.64 -1.12 -4.97
CA MET A 160 -7.58 -1.74 -6.29
C MET A 160 -6.56 -2.88 -6.32
N GLN A 161 -6.78 -3.84 -7.21
CA GLN A 161 -5.85 -4.96 -7.43
C GLN A 161 -5.51 -5.09 -8.90
N SER A 162 -4.31 -5.57 -9.21
CA SER A 162 -3.97 -5.84 -10.60
C SER A 162 -4.69 -7.06 -11.13
N ARG A 163 -5.09 -7.01 -12.40
CA ARG A 163 -5.73 -8.12 -13.11
C ARG A 163 -4.80 -9.31 -13.35
N ASN A 164 -3.51 -9.05 -13.54
CA ASN A 164 -2.56 -10.04 -14.05
C ASN A 164 -1.33 -10.26 -13.15
N TYR A 165 -1.14 -9.42 -12.13
CA TYR A 165 0.02 -9.46 -11.25
C TYR A 165 -0.44 -9.54 -9.78
N PRO A 166 0.35 -10.12 -8.87
CA PRO A 166 0.09 -10.08 -7.43
C PRO A 166 0.39 -8.68 -6.86
N VAL A 167 -0.27 -7.66 -7.40
CA VAL A 167 -0.13 -6.25 -7.02
C VAL A 167 -1.44 -5.80 -6.40
N THR A 168 -1.40 -5.38 -5.14
CA THR A 168 -2.56 -4.81 -4.44
C THR A 168 -2.23 -3.42 -3.94
N ALA A 169 -3.13 -2.47 -4.16
CA ALA A 169 -2.93 -1.09 -3.78
C ALA A 169 -4.13 -0.56 -3.01
N PHE A 170 -3.87 0.14 -1.92
CA PHE A 170 -4.91 0.76 -1.11
C PHE A 170 -4.47 2.15 -0.65
N GLN A 171 -5.40 3.09 -0.73
CA GLN A 171 -5.17 4.50 -0.38
C GLN A 171 -5.12 4.71 1.15
N TRP A 172 -5.76 3.82 1.91
CA TRP A 172 -5.88 3.86 3.36
C TRP A 172 -4.70 3.20 4.08
N HIS A 173 -4.63 3.37 5.41
CA HIS A 173 -3.50 2.98 6.25
C HIS A 173 -3.87 1.87 7.26
N PRO A 174 -3.85 0.58 6.88
CA PRO A 174 -4.15 -0.52 7.79
C PRO A 174 -3.20 -0.58 8.99
N GLU A 175 -1.96 -0.13 8.84
CA GLU A 175 -0.94 -0.19 9.88
C GLU A 175 -1.22 0.74 11.07
N LYS A 176 -1.90 1.86 10.82
CA LYS A 176 -2.08 2.90 11.84
C LYS A 176 -2.94 2.46 13.01
N ASN A 177 -4.00 1.68 12.73
CA ASN A 177 -4.96 1.26 13.75
C ASN A 177 -4.30 0.56 14.95
N ALA A 178 -3.24 -0.22 14.72
CA ALA A 178 -2.57 -0.98 15.78
C ALA A 178 -1.30 -0.32 16.32
N PHE A 179 -0.65 0.55 15.55
CA PHE A 179 0.73 0.96 15.83
C PHE A 179 0.94 2.46 16.00
N GLU A 180 -0.04 3.31 15.66
CA GLU A 180 0.14 4.77 15.68
C GLU A 180 -0.88 5.47 16.58
N TRP A 181 -0.40 6.21 17.58
CA TRP A 181 -1.21 6.89 18.60
C TRP A 181 -1.17 8.42 18.48
N GLY A 182 -0.49 8.93 17.44
CA GLY A 182 -0.29 10.37 17.25
C GLY A 182 -1.56 11.16 16.93
N SER A 183 -2.68 10.53 16.61
CA SER A 183 -3.96 11.21 16.36
C SER A 183 -5.11 10.49 17.06
N ALA A 184 -6.02 11.26 17.65
CA ALA A 184 -7.23 10.74 18.28
C ALA A 184 -8.27 10.22 17.27
N ASN A 185 -8.11 10.56 15.99
CA ASN A 185 -9.00 10.12 14.92
C ASN A 185 -8.65 8.71 14.39
N ILE A 186 -7.48 8.17 14.74
CA ILE A 186 -7.09 6.82 14.33
C ILE A 186 -8.01 5.81 15.05
N PRO A 187 -8.68 4.89 14.32
CA PRO A 187 -9.58 3.94 14.94
C PRO A 187 -8.78 2.83 15.64
N HIS A 188 -8.99 2.68 16.95
CA HIS A 188 -8.34 1.68 17.81
C HIS A 188 -9.32 0.64 18.39
N THR A 189 -10.52 0.51 17.81
CA THR A 189 -11.48 -0.52 18.24
C THR A 189 -10.97 -1.92 17.92
N GLU A 190 -11.49 -2.95 18.58
CA GLU A 190 -11.13 -4.35 18.29
C GLU A 190 -11.27 -4.68 16.80
N ASP A 191 -12.34 -4.21 16.14
CA ASP A 191 -12.53 -4.43 14.70
C ASP A 191 -11.48 -3.69 13.86
N ALA A 192 -11.11 -2.46 14.22
CA ALA A 192 -10.05 -1.73 13.54
C ALA A 192 -8.69 -2.43 13.66
N ILE A 193 -8.39 -3.02 14.83
CA ILE A 193 -7.20 -3.88 15.00
C ILE A 193 -7.30 -5.12 14.11
N ARG A 194 -8.47 -5.78 14.05
CA ARG A 194 -8.69 -6.94 13.17
C ARG A 194 -8.48 -6.60 11.68
N VAL A 195 -8.76 -5.36 11.25
CA VAL A 195 -8.42 -4.88 9.89
C VAL A 195 -6.92 -4.93 9.65
N THR A 196 -6.09 -4.40 10.57
CA THR A 196 -4.62 -4.47 10.47
C THR A 196 -4.14 -5.91 10.34
N HIS A 197 -4.63 -6.79 11.22
CA HIS A 197 -4.23 -8.20 11.24
C HIS A 197 -4.65 -8.95 9.98
N SER A 198 -5.87 -8.75 9.49
CA SER A 198 -6.37 -9.41 8.27
C SER A 198 -5.60 -8.95 7.05
N THR A 199 -5.30 -7.64 6.97
CA THR A 199 -4.47 -7.06 5.92
C THR A 199 -3.08 -7.69 5.92
N ALA A 200 -2.37 -7.63 7.06
CA ALA A 200 -1.03 -8.20 7.19
C ALA A 200 -1.01 -9.70 6.88
N SER A 201 -2.03 -10.45 7.30
CA SER A 201 -2.14 -11.89 7.03
C SER A 201 -2.19 -12.20 5.54
N PHE A 202 -2.95 -11.42 4.76
CA PHE A 202 -2.97 -11.51 3.30
C PHE A 202 -1.60 -11.15 2.70
N LEU A 203 -0.99 -10.05 3.19
CA LEU A 203 0.31 -9.61 2.66
C LEU A 203 1.36 -10.72 2.74
N VAL A 204 1.46 -11.34 3.92
CA VAL A 204 2.40 -12.42 4.19
C VAL A 204 1.98 -13.72 3.49
N SER A 205 0.68 -13.99 3.26
CA SER A 205 0.26 -15.19 2.54
C SER A 205 0.72 -15.17 1.08
N GLU A 206 0.64 -14.04 0.36
CA GLU A 206 1.20 -13.99 -1.00
C GLU A 206 2.72 -14.10 -0.99
N ALA A 207 3.41 -13.44 -0.04
CA ALA A 207 4.87 -13.52 0.04
C ALA A 207 5.33 -14.99 0.23
N ARG A 208 4.56 -15.82 0.93
CA ARG A 208 4.85 -17.26 1.11
C ARG A 208 4.72 -18.08 -0.19
N LYS A 209 3.95 -17.61 -1.17
CA LYS A 209 3.84 -18.26 -2.49
C LYS A 209 5.12 -18.11 -3.32
N SER A 210 6.01 -17.17 -2.94
CA SER A 210 7.34 -17.05 -3.54
C SER A 210 8.22 -18.27 -3.22
N SER A 211 8.83 -18.86 -4.26
CA SER A 211 9.78 -19.97 -4.13
C SER A 211 11.20 -19.53 -3.72
N LYS A 212 11.46 -18.22 -3.66
CA LYS A 212 12.80 -17.67 -3.40
C LYS A 212 13.28 -17.98 -1.99
N ARG A 213 14.52 -18.46 -1.89
CA ARG A 213 15.23 -18.76 -0.63
C ARG A 213 16.67 -18.23 -0.76
N PRO A 214 16.91 -16.96 -0.39
CA PRO A 214 18.23 -16.34 -0.51
C PRO A 214 19.23 -16.90 0.51
N ASP A 215 20.50 -16.53 0.38
CA ASP A 215 21.51 -16.87 1.37
C ASP A 215 21.14 -16.30 2.76
N ALA A 216 21.29 -17.14 3.78
CA ALA A 216 20.82 -16.79 5.12
C ALA A 216 21.66 -15.69 5.77
N GLN A 217 22.96 -15.60 5.45
CA GLN A 217 23.81 -14.54 5.97
C GLN A 217 23.51 -13.22 5.28
N GLU A 218 23.40 -13.21 3.94
CA GLU A 218 23.01 -12.01 3.19
C GLU A 218 21.66 -11.44 3.67
N VAL A 219 20.70 -12.32 3.97
CA VAL A 219 19.42 -11.90 4.57
C VAL A 219 19.65 -11.25 5.93
N ARG A 220 20.38 -11.89 6.85
CA ARG A 220 20.63 -11.37 8.21
C ARG A 220 21.28 -9.99 8.17
N ASP A 221 22.21 -9.76 7.26
CA ASP A 221 22.92 -8.49 7.12
C ASP A 221 22.00 -7.35 6.62
N ASN A 222 20.84 -7.70 6.03
CA ASN A 222 19.87 -6.75 5.46
C ASN A 222 18.54 -6.65 6.24
N LEU A 223 18.41 -7.31 7.40
CA LEU A 223 17.21 -7.24 8.23
C LEU A 223 17.04 -5.88 8.91
N ILE A 224 15.78 -5.49 9.17
CA ILE A 224 15.45 -4.28 9.93
C ILE A 224 16.03 -4.29 11.36
N TYR A 225 16.30 -5.47 11.91
CA TYR A 225 16.88 -5.66 13.25
C TYR A 225 18.30 -5.08 13.40
N ASN A 226 18.98 -4.76 12.30
CA ASN A 226 20.28 -4.10 12.32
C ASN A 226 20.18 -2.58 12.56
N TYR A 227 18.97 -2.05 12.74
CA TYR A 227 18.71 -0.63 12.91
C TYR A 227 17.87 -0.40 14.16
N SER A 228 18.00 0.80 14.75
CA SER A 228 17.18 1.23 15.88
C SER A 228 16.23 2.34 15.46
N PRO A 229 14.94 2.27 15.82
CA PRO A 229 14.02 3.35 15.58
C PRO A 229 14.32 4.55 16.50
N THR A 230 13.83 5.72 16.09
CA THR A 230 13.82 6.95 16.88
C THR A 230 12.39 7.31 17.23
N TYR A 231 12.11 7.50 18.52
CA TYR A 231 10.82 7.99 18.98
C TYR A 231 10.61 9.46 18.60
N VAL A 232 9.58 9.71 17.80
CA VAL A 232 9.19 11.03 17.29
C VAL A 232 7.72 11.40 17.61
N GLY A 233 6.97 10.48 18.22
CA GLY A 233 5.55 10.65 18.60
C GLY A 233 5.26 11.80 19.56
N LYS A 234 6.27 12.39 20.23
CA LYS A 234 6.11 13.62 21.03
C LYS A 234 5.50 14.79 20.25
N ALA A 235 5.62 14.78 18.92
CA ALA A 235 5.01 15.79 18.07
C ALA A 235 3.47 15.73 18.06
N GLY A 236 2.86 14.62 18.52
CA GLY A 236 1.40 14.43 18.53
C GLY A 236 0.79 14.49 17.13
N LYS A 237 1.55 14.06 16.12
CA LYS A 237 1.13 13.94 14.72
C LYS A 237 2.10 13.05 13.95
N GLY A 238 1.60 12.38 12.91
CA GLY A 238 2.43 11.59 11.99
C GLY A 238 2.66 10.15 12.46
N TYR A 239 3.87 9.88 12.94
CA TYR A 239 4.35 8.55 13.36
C TYR A 239 4.89 8.59 14.78
N ASP A 240 4.76 7.50 15.53
CA ASP A 240 5.32 7.37 16.87
C ASP A 240 6.82 7.06 16.83
N GLU A 241 7.22 6.13 15.97
CA GLU A 241 8.61 5.72 15.76
C GLU A 241 8.98 5.74 14.27
N VAL A 242 10.20 6.19 13.96
CA VAL A 242 10.73 6.20 12.60
C VAL A 242 12.15 5.64 12.56
N TYR A 243 12.48 4.91 11.50
CA TYR A 243 13.86 4.53 11.21
C TYR A 243 14.49 5.60 10.33
N LEU A 244 15.65 6.10 10.76
CA LEU A 244 16.45 7.08 10.01
C LEU A 244 17.68 6.39 9.43
N PHE A 245 17.85 6.52 8.12
CA PHE A 245 18.98 5.92 7.38
C PHE A 245 19.94 7.02 6.94
N ARG A 246 21.22 6.71 6.91
CA ARG A 246 22.31 7.59 6.47
C ARG A 246 23.02 6.96 5.29
#